data_AF-A0A2E1I4A9-F1
#
_entry.id   AF-A0A2E1I4A9-F1
#
_cell.length_a   1.000
_cell.length_b   1.000
_cell.length_c   1.000
_cell.angle_alpha   90.00
_cell.angle_beta   90.00
_cell.angle_gamma   90.00
#
_symmetry.space_group_name_H-M   'P 1'
#
loop_
_entity.id
_entity.type
_entity.pdbx_description
1 polymer ?
#
loop_
_entity_poly.entity_id
_entity_poly.type
_entity_poly.pdbx_seq_one_letter_code
_entity_poly.pdbx_strand_id
1 'polypeptide(L)'
;MKKLTNKDIRSLKKDDQNLVIIYEKILDKEKVLKKSLSKLNKQKVKLKNEYLELINERKKISSQVKKIYNKTFITISVVFDKRWNTYICIFKNSDSQKSLYLGKHDLIVETLGQYYRKDEFDNSTDFLKSELKKILSSIQNKILSISTDRKIIMKKKKLENIIKLYEESG
;
A
#
# COMPACT_ATOMS: atom_id res chain seq x y z
N MET A 1 -30.33 47.67 7.68
CA MET A 1 -31.13 48.67 6.93
C MET A 1 -32.60 48.38 7.16
N LYS A 2 -33.44 49.42 7.30
CA LYS A 2 -34.90 49.26 7.27
C LYS A 2 -35.32 48.71 5.90
N LYS A 3 -36.25 47.75 5.88
CA LYS A 3 -36.84 47.26 4.65
C LYS A 3 -37.73 48.34 4.05
N LEU A 4 -37.48 48.73 2.81
CA LEU A 4 -38.35 49.63 2.06
C LEU A 4 -39.66 48.92 1.76
N THR A 5 -40.79 49.63 1.88
CA THR A 5 -42.08 49.06 1.51
C THR A 5 -42.27 49.13 0.00
N ASN A 6 -43.16 48.31 -0.57
CA ASN A 6 -43.49 48.36 -2.00
C ASN A 6 -43.97 49.75 -2.45
N LYS A 7 -44.54 50.55 -1.53
CA LYS A 7 -44.99 51.91 -1.81
C LYS A 7 -43.80 52.87 -1.94
N ASP A 8 -42.77 52.69 -1.09
CA ASP A 8 -41.52 53.45 -1.14
C ASP A 8 -40.66 53.10 -2.36
N ILE A 9 -40.73 51.85 -2.83
CA ILE A 9 -39.97 51.42 -4.02
C ILE A 9 -40.60 52.04 -5.28
N ARG A 10 -41.94 52.06 -5.39
CA ARG A 10 -42.64 52.59 -6.58
C ARG A 10 -42.49 54.10 -6.79
N SER A 11 -42.14 54.86 -5.75
CA SER A 11 -41.89 56.30 -5.86
C SER A 11 -40.47 56.65 -6.33
N LEU A 12 -39.56 55.67 -6.42
CA LEU A 12 -38.20 55.86 -6.90
C LEU A 12 -38.10 55.91 -8.43
N LYS A 13 -36.98 56.44 -8.93
CA LYS A 13 -36.63 56.34 -10.36
C LYS A 13 -36.38 54.88 -10.73
N LYS A 14 -36.60 54.56 -12.02
CA LYS A 14 -36.58 53.19 -12.53
C LYS A 14 -35.24 52.46 -12.28
N ASP A 15 -34.13 53.19 -12.37
CA ASP A 15 -32.79 52.65 -12.10
C ASP A 15 -32.60 52.31 -10.62
N ASP A 16 -33.05 53.19 -9.72
CA ASP A 16 -33.01 52.96 -8.27
C ASP A 16 -33.91 51.79 -7.86
N GLN A 17 -35.09 51.65 -8.47
CA GLN A 17 -35.98 50.50 -8.28
C GLN A 17 -35.28 49.18 -8.64
N ASN A 18 -34.62 49.15 -9.80
CA ASN A 18 -33.88 47.98 -10.26
C ASN A 18 -32.74 47.61 -9.30
N LEU A 19 -32.01 48.61 -8.79
CA LEU A 19 -30.95 48.39 -7.80
C LEU A 19 -31.48 47.77 -6.50
N VAL A 20 -32.61 48.26 -5.98
CA VAL A 20 -33.23 47.70 -4.77
C VAL A 20 -33.66 46.24 -5.00
N ILE A 21 -34.30 45.94 -6.14
CA ILE A 21 -34.72 44.58 -6.49
C ILE A 21 -33.52 43.63 -6.63
N ILE A 22 -32.45 44.08 -7.28
CA ILE A 22 -31.21 43.30 -7.42
C ILE A 22 -30.59 43.05 -6.05
N TYR A 23 -30.52 44.07 -5.19
CA TYR A 23 -29.98 43.97 -3.84
C TYR A 23 -30.76 42.96 -3.00
N GLU A 24 -32.09 42.99 -3.01
CA GLU A 24 -32.91 42.01 -2.28
C GLU A 24 -32.68 40.58 -2.78
N LYS A 25 -32.57 40.38 -4.10
CA LYS A 25 -32.24 39.06 -4.69
C LYS A 25 -30.85 38.57 -4.26
N ILE A 26 -29.86 39.47 -4.17
CA ILE A 26 -28.51 39.14 -3.69
C ILE A 26 -28.57 38.71 -2.23
N LEU A 27 -29.26 39.48 -1.37
CA LEU A 27 -29.40 39.15 0.05
C LEU A 27 -30.05 37.78 0.28
N ASP A 28 -31.07 37.44 -0.49
CA ASP A 28 -31.75 36.15 -0.32
C ASP A 28 -30.87 34.99 -0.80
N LYS A 29 -30.13 35.15 -1.90
CA LYS A 29 -29.10 34.18 -2.32
C LYS A 29 -28.01 34.02 -1.27
N GLU A 30 -27.52 35.11 -0.69
CA GLU A 30 -26.50 35.11 0.36
C GLU A 30 -26.96 34.29 1.58
N LYS A 31 -28.20 34.49 2.04
CA LYS A 31 -28.77 33.72 3.16
C LYS A 31 -28.83 32.23 2.87
N VAL A 32 -29.24 31.83 1.65
CA VAL A 32 -29.30 30.42 1.25
C VAL A 32 -27.89 29.82 1.24
N LEU A 33 -26.91 30.51 0.63
CA LEU A 33 -25.52 30.07 0.58
C LEU A 33 -24.92 29.95 1.99
N LYS A 34 -25.17 30.91 2.89
CA LYS A 34 -24.72 30.85 4.28
C LYS A 34 -25.25 29.62 5.03
N LYS A 35 -26.51 29.26 4.81
CA LYS A 35 -27.10 28.03 5.35
C LYS A 35 -26.42 26.79 4.78
N SER A 36 -26.22 26.72 3.47
CA SER A 36 -25.53 25.59 2.82
C SER A 36 -24.09 25.43 3.32
N LEU A 37 -23.35 26.52 3.46
CA LEU A 37 -21.98 26.53 3.99
C LEU A 37 -21.93 25.98 5.41
N SER A 38 -22.90 26.37 6.26
CA SER A 38 -22.99 25.85 7.63
C SER A 38 -23.23 24.33 7.68
N LYS A 39 -24.05 23.79 6.75
CA LYS A 39 -24.31 22.34 6.65
C LYS A 39 -23.06 21.57 6.20
N LEU A 40 -22.37 22.06 5.18
CA LEU A 40 -21.11 21.48 4.71
C LEU A 40 -20.04 21.49 5.80
N ASN A 41 -19.92 22.57 6.58
CA ASN A 41 -19.00 22.63 7.70
C ASN A 41 -19.29 21.57 8.76
N LYS A 42 -20.58 21.34 9.10
CA LYS A 42 -20.97 20.26 10.03
C LYS A 42 -20.59 18.88 9.49
N GLN A 43 -20.83 18.62 8.20
CA GLN A 43 -20.45 17.35 7.55
C GLN A 43 -18.92 17.16 7.54
N LYS A 44 -18.15 18.20 7.23
CA LYS A 44 -16.69 18.19 7.25
C LYS A 44 -16.15 17.84 8.65
N VAL A 45 -16.72 18.41 9.71
CA VAL A 45 -16.33 18.09 11.10
C VAL A 45 -16.65 16.64 11.43
N LYS A 46 -17.84 16.14 11.05
CA LYS A 46 -18.23 14.74 11.27
C LYS A 46 -17.26 13.77 10.59
N LEU A 47 -16.96 13.98 9.31
CA LEU A 47 -15.98 13.17 8.56
C LEU A 47 -14.58 13.21 9.18
N LYS A 48 -14.13 14.38 9.65
CA LYS A 48 -12.83 14.50 10.30
C LYS A 48 -12.77 13.68 11.59
N ASN A 49 -13.85 13.67 12.37
CA ASN A 49 -13.94 12.88 13.60
C ASN A 49 -13.98 11.37 13.30
N GLU A 50 -14.82 10.93 12.36
CA GLU A 50 -14.89 9.52 11.93
C GLU A 50 -13.51 9.03 11.43
N TYR A 51 -12.80 9.85 10.65
CA TYR A 51 -11.44 9.53 10.21
C TYR A 51 -10.44 9.37 11.37
N LEU A 52 -10.50 10.25 12.37
CA LEU A 52 -9.63 10.17 13.56
C LEU A 52 -9.94 8.93 14.41
N GLU A 53 -11.22 8.59 14.57
CA GLU A 53 -11.66 7.37 15.26
C GLU A 53 -11.11 6.13 14.55
N LEU A 54 -11.28 6.02 13.23
CA LEU A 54 -10.74 4.92 12.43
C LEU A 54 -9.22 4.80 12.54
N ILE A 55 -8.47 5.91 12.54
CA ILE A 55 -7.03 5.89 12.76
C ILE A 55 -6.69 5.30 14.13
N ASN A 56 -7.40 5.72 15.16
CA ASN A 56 -7.15 5.27 16.53
C ASN A 56 -7.49 3.79 16.70
N GLU A 57 -8.62 3.33 16.18
CA GLU A 57 -8.99 1.91 16.16
C GLU A 57 -7.95 1.07 15.42
N ARG A 58 -7.54 1.51 14.22
CA ARG A 58 -6.46 0.86 13.46
C ARG A 58 -5.18 0.77 14.26
N LYS A 59 -4.78 1.84 14.96
CA LYS A 59 -3.57 1.84 15.81
C LYS A 59 -3.68 0.84 16.96
N LYS A 60 -4.85 0.72 17.60
CA LYS A 60 -5.08 -0.25 18.70
C LYS A 60 -4.85 -1.69 18.24
N ILE A 61 -5.35 -2.05 17.06
CA ILE A 61 -5.24 -3.42 16.54
C ILE A 61 -3.96 -3.68 15.71
N SER A 62 -3.27 -2.64 15.25
CA SER A 62 -2.11 -2.77 14.34
C SER A 62 -1.00 -3.66 14.90
N SER A 63 -0.69 -3.56 16.19
CA SER A 63 0.36 -4.37 16.81
C SER A 63 -0.02 -5.86 16.89
N GLN A 64 -1.29 -6.17 17.17
CA GLN A 64 -1.80 -7.53 17.22
C GLN A 64 -1.84 -8.15 15.82
N VAL A 65 -2.33 -7.38 14.83
CA VAL A 65 -2.34 -7.77 13.42
C VAL A 65 -0.91 -8.02 12.93
N LYS A 66 0.06 -7.13 13.23
CA LYS A 66 1.48 -7.36 12.91
C LYS A 66 2.03 -8.64 13.55
N LYS A 67 1.66 -8.96 14.79
CA LYS A 67 2.07 -10.21 15.44
C LYS A 67 1.48 -11.44 14.72
N ILE A 68 0.23 -11.37 14.25
CA ILE A 68 -0.38 -12.43 13.44
C ILE A 68 0.35 -12.57 12.11
N TYR A 69 0.59 -11.47 11.40
CA TYR A 69 1.41 -11.48 10.17
C TYR A 69 2.78 -12.11 10.42
N ASN A 70 3.50 -11.73 11.47
CA ASN A 70 4.84 -12.29 11.74
C ASN A 70 4.82 -13.78 12.15
N LYS A 71 3.69 -14.29 12.67
CA LYS A 71 3.49 -15.72 12.97
C LYS A 71 3.16 -16.53 11.72
N THR A 72 2.40 -15.94 10.81
CA THR A 72 1.87 -16.63 9.62
C THR A 72 2.78 -16.48 8.40
N PHE A 73 3.52 -15.38 8.30
CA PHE A 73 4.34 -15.03 7.15
C PHE A 73 5.80 -15.38 7.40
N ILE A 74 6.39 -16.02 6.40
CA ILE A 74 7.82 -16.32 6.36
C ILE A 74 8.50 -15.12 5.71
N THR A 75 9.41 -14.48 6.43
CA THR A 75 10.32 -13.49 5.86
C THR A 75 11.39 -14.20 5.06
N ILE A 76 11.61 -13.75 3.82
CA ILE A 76 12.62 -14.25 2.89
C ILE A 76 13.73 -13.20 2.76
N SER A 77 14.96 -13.62 3.06
CA SER A 77 16.16 -12.81 2.89
C SER A 77 17.19 -13.60 2.08
N VAL A 78 17.73 -13.00 1.02
CA VAL A 78 18.82 -13.60 0.23
C VAL A 78 20.12 -12.86 0.54
N VAL A 79 21.13 -13.61 0.95
CA VAL A 79 22.45 -13.11 1.32
C VAL A 79 23.49 -13.70 0.39
N PHE A 80 24.51 -12.90 0.06
CA PHE A 80 25.67 -13.34 -0.68
C PHE A 80 26.86 -13.45 0.26
N ASP A 81 27.38 -14.66 0.42
CA ASP A 81 28.61 -14.95 1.16
C ASP A 81 29.81 -14.72 0.24
N LYS A 82 30.53 -13.62 0.50
CA LYS A 82 31.71 -13.23 -0.28
C LYS A 82 32.87 -14.22 -0.17
N ARG A 83 33.01 -14.93 0.96
CA ARG A 83 34.14 -15.86 1.19
C ARG A 83 34.04 -17.08 0.27
N TRP A 84 32.82 -17.55 0.06
CA TRP A 84 32.56 -18.75 -0.73
C TRP A 84 32.01 -18.44 -2.12
N ASN A 85 31.73 -17.16 -2.41
CA ASN A 85 31.08 -16.68 -3.63
C ASN A 85 29.72 -17.38 -3.84
N THR A 86 28.90 -17.45 -2.78
CA THR A 86 27.64 -18.24 -2.78
C THR A 86 26.45 -17.47 -2.26
N TYR A 87 25.26 -17.88 -2.70
CA TYR A 87 23.99 -17.32 -2.29
C TYR A 87 23.27 -18.24 -1.32
N ILE A 88 22.76 -17.65 -0.25
CA ILE A 88 22.01 -18.35 0.79
C ILE A 88 20.70 -17.61 1.00
N CYS A 89 19.58 -18.33 0.92
CA CYS A 89 18.28 -17.83 1.35
C CYS A 89 18.03 -18.19 2.80
N ILE A 90 17.51 -17.24 3.57
CA ILE A 90 17.08 -17.40 4.96
C ILE A 90 15.58 -17.18 5.01
N PHE A 91 14.88 -18.20 5.49
CA PHE A 91 13.46 -18.20 5.79
C PHE A 91 13.28 -18.07 7.30
N LYS A 92 12.53 -17.06 7.73
CA LYS A 92 12.34 -16.77 9.16
C LYS A 92 10.89 -16.43 9.48
N ASN A 93 10.35 -17.02 10.53
CA ASN A 93 9.11 -16.57 11.17
C ASN A 93 9.37 -16.28 12.66
N SER A 94 8.33 -16.05 13.46
CA SER A 94 8.48 -15.76 14.89
C SER A 94 9.16 -16.86 15.71
N ASP A 95 9.04 -18.12 15.29
CA ASP A 95 9.38 -19.28 16.12
C ASP A 95 10.51 -20.14 15.54
N SER A 96 10.88 -19.94 14.27
CA SER A 96 11.87 -20.77 13.58
C SER A 96 12.59 -20.04 12.44
N GLN A 97 13.79 -20.53 12.14
CA GLN A 97 14.60 -20.10 11.01
C GLN A 97 15.14 -21.32 10.27
N LYS A 98 15.14 -21.26 8.93
CA LYS A 98 15.86 -22.22 8.08
C LYS A 98 16.62 -21.50 6.98
N SER A 99 17.81 -22.00 6.69
CA SER A 99 18.60 -21.58 5.54
C SER A 99 18.47 -22.58 4.40
N LEU A 100 18.64 -22.07 3.19
CA LEU A 100 18.69 -22.82 1.96
C LEU A 100 19.89 -22.31 1.16
N TYR A 101 20.83 -23.20 0.89
CA TYR A 101 21.90 -22.92 -0.05
C TYR A 101 21.34 -22.88 -1.47
N LEU A 102 21.53 -21.76 -2.17
CA LEU A 102 21.04 -21.57 -3.53
C LEU A 102 22.09 -21.97 -4.57
N GLY A 103 23.37 -21.66 -4.34
CA GLY A 103 24.42 -21.98 -5.31
C GLY A 103 25.58 -20.99 -5.28
N LYS A 104 26.61 -21.28 -6.08
CA LYS A 104 27.71 -20.34 -6.38
C LYS A 104 27.25 -19.26 -7.35
N HIS A 105 27.91 -18.11 -7.34
CA HIS A 105 27.57 -16.98 -8.21
C HIS A 105 27.47 -17.35 -9.69
N ASP A 106 28.45 -18.07 -10.23
CA ASP A 106 28.46 -18.45 -11.66
C ASP A 106 27.22 -19.29 -12.04
N LEU A 107 26.83 -20.23 -11.16
CA LEU A 107 25.62 -21.03 -11.34
C LEU A 107 24.36 -20.18 -11.31
N ILE A 108 24.29 -19.19 -10.39
CA ILE A 108 23.15 -18.28 -10.30
C ILE A 108 23.06 -17.41 -11.57
N VAL A 109 24.19 -16.89 -12.05
CA VAL A 109 24.27 -16.09 -13.27
C VAL A 109 23.84 -16.91 -14.48
N GLU A 110 24.33 -18.13 -14.62
CA GLU A 110 23.94 -19.03 -15.71
C GLU A 110 22.45 -19.37 -15.67
N THR A 111 21.92 -19.66 -14.48
CA THR A 111 20.52 -20.02 -14.30
C THR A 111 19.59 -18.84 -14.60
N LEU A 112 19.88 -17.66 -14.05
CA LEU A 112 19.00 -16.50 -14.21
C LEU A 112 19.19 -15.82 -15.57
N GLY A 113 20.39 -15.86 -16.15
CA GLY A 113 20.70 -15.21 -17.42
C GLY A 113 19.89 -15.72 -18.59
N GLN A 114 19.29 -16.91 -18.49
CA GLN A 114 18.38 -17.46 -19.50
C GLN A 114 17.06 -16.67 -19.61
N TYR A 115 16.66 -15.93 -18.58
CA TYR A 115 15.39 -15.19 -18.54
C TYR A 115 15.51 -13.72 -18.95
N TYR A 116 16.72 -13.20 -19.13
CA TYR A 116 16.95 -11.78 -19.42
C TYR A 116 17.75 -11.62 -20.70
N ARG A 117 17.51 -10.54 -21.44
CA ARG A 117 18.39 -10.15 -22.54
C ARG A 117 19.72 -9.66 -21.96
N LYS A 118 20.82 -9.80 -22.71
CA LYS A 118 22.17 -9.45 -22.25
C LYS A 118 22.30 -8.00 -21.79
N ASP A 119 21.54 -7.09 -22.40
CA ASP A 119 21.47 -5.66 -22.08
C ASP A 119 20.59 -5.36 -20.85
N GLU A 120 19.70 -6.27 -20.47
CA GLU A 120 18.82 -6.15 -19.29
C GLU A 120 19.37 -6.91 -18.06
N PHE A 121 20.30 -7.85 -18.29
CA PHE A 121 20.84 -8.70 -17.24
C PHE A 121 21.97 -8.01 -16.48
N ASP A 122 21.62 -7.37 -15.38
CA ASP A 122 22.59 -6.82 -14.44
C ASP A 122 23.14 -7.94 -13.54
N ASN A 123 24.36 -8.38 -13.82
CA ASN A 123 25.05 -9.41 -13.02
C ASN A 123 25.51 -8.92 -11.63
N SER A 124 25.10 -7.71 -11.22
CA SER A 124 25.38 -7.22 -9.88
C SER A 124 24.81 -8.16 -8.82
N THR A 125 25.56 -8.29 -7.72
CA THR A 125 25.10 -9.10 -6.58
C THR A 125 23.77 -8.61 -6.02
N ASP A 126 23.48 -7.30 -6.09
CA ASP A 126 22.23 -6.71 -5.65
C ASP A 126 21.05 -7.08 -6.53
N PHE A 127 21.21 -7.01 -7.86
CA PHE A 127 20.20 -7.49 -8.81
C PHE A 127 19.90 -8.98 -8.60
N LEU A 128 20.93 -9.83 -8.56
CA LEU A 128 20.75 -11.28 -8.39
C LEU A 128 20.08 -11.62 -7.06
N LYS A 129 20.43 -10.93 -5.95
CA LYS A 129 19.72 -11.09 -4.66
C LYS A 129 18.25 -10.72 -4.77
N SER A 130 17.93 -9.62 -5.47
CA SER A 130 16.56 -9.17 -5.71
C SER A 130 15.76 -10.20 -6.50
N GLU A 131 16.29 -10.69 -7.63
CA GLU A 131 15.58 -11.64 -8.48
C GLU A 131 15.38 -12.99 -7.79
N LEU A 132 16.42 -13.53 -7.13
CA LEU A 132 16.29 -14.74 -6.32
C LEU A 132 15.21 -14.59 -5.23
N LYS A 133 15.15 -13.43 -4.58
CA LYS A 133 14.13 -13.15 -3.57
C LYS A 133 12.73 -13.12 -4.17
N LYS A 134 12.55 -12.51 -5.36
CA LYS A 134 11.26 -12.47 -6.07
C LYS A 134 10.78 -13.88 -6.41
N ILE A 135 11.66 -14.68 -7.03
CA ILE A 135 11.39 -16.09 -7.37
C ILE A 135 10.95 -16.84 -6.12
N LEU A 136 11.78 -16.87 -5.07
CA LEU A 136 11.49 -17.62 -3.84
C LEU A 136 10.19 -17.16 -3.15
N SER A 137 9.86 -15.87 -3.21
CA SER A 137 8.63 -15.33 -2.65
C SER A 137 7.39 -15.79 -3.42
N SER A 138 7.45 -15.83 -4.75
CA SER A 138 6.32 -16.24 -5.59
C SER A 138 5.91 -17.70 -5.38
N ILE A 139 6.89 -18.59 -5.15
CA ILE A 139 6.65 -20.03 -4.97
C ILE A 139 6.80 -20.51 -3.53
N GLN A 140 6.83 -19.60 -2.56
CA GLN A 140 7.06 -19.89 -1.14
C GLN A 140 6.21 -21.07 -0.62
N ASN A 141 4.92 -21.12 -0.98
CA ASN A 141 4.00 -22.16 -0.53
C ASN A 141 4.27 -23.55 -1.15
N LYS A 142 4.90 -23.57 -2.34
CA LYS A 142 5.34 -24.80 -3.02
C LYS A 142 6.65 -25.33 -2.41
N ILE A 143 7.54 -24.43 -1.97
CA ILE A 143 8.87 -24.79 -1.44
C ILE A 143 8.89 -25.02 0.08
N LEU A 144 7.94 -24.45 0.82
CA LEU A 144 7.86 -24.53 2.29
C LEU A 144 6.49 -25.05 2.77
N SER A 145 6.47 -25.54 4.01
CA SER A 145 5.27 -25.63 4.84
C SER A 145 5.58 -25.15 6.26
N ILE A 146 4.53 -24.79 6.98
CA ILE A 146 4.58 -24.47 8.41
C ILE A 146 3.88 -25.61 9.13
N SER A 147 4.54 -26.23 10.11
CA SER A 147 3.92 -27.24 10.97
C SER A 147 2.98 -26.63 12.01
N THR A 148 2.23 -27.47 12.71
CA THR A 148 1.33 -27.06 13.79
C THR A 148 2.06 -26.31 14.93
N ASP A 149 3.32 -26.66 15.20
CA ASP A 149 4.21 -25.97 16.15
C ASP A 149 4.92 -24.75 15.54
N ARG A 150 4.46 -24.25 14.38
CA ARG A 150 4.97 -23.07 13.67
C ARG A 150 6.43 -23.20 13.20
N LYS A 151 6.98 -24.41 13.10
CA LYS A 151 8.31 -24.62 12.51
C LYS A 151 8.26 -24.62 10.99
N ILE A 152 9.25 -23.98 10.37
CA ILE A 152 9.43 -24.00 8.92
C ILE A 152 9.95 -25.38 8.49
N ILE A 153 9.24 -26.01 7.57
CA ILE A 153 9.59 -27.28 6.93
C ILE A 153 9.92 -27.00 5.46
N MET A 154 11.11 -27.45 5.03
CA MET A 154 11.59 -27.28 3.67
C MET A 154 11.16 -28.48 2.83
N LYS A 155 10.26 -28.27 1.87
CA LYS A 155 9.79 -29.33 0.94
C LYS A 155 10.78 -29.56 -0.19
N LYS A 156 11.44 -28.50 -0.68
CA LYS A 156 12.38 -28.53 -1.81
C LYS A 156 13.66 -27.81 -1.45
N LYS A 157 14.81 -28.43 -1.75
CA LYS A 157 16.14 -27.97 -1.32
C LYS A 157 17.13 -27.68 -2.45
N LYS A 158 16.81 -28.06 -3.68
CA LYS A 158 17.69 -27.86 -4.85
C LYS A 158 17.18 -26.68 -5.67
N LEU A 159 18.09 -25.81 -6.11
CA LEU A 159 17.77 -24.64 -6.92
C LEU A 159 17.04 -25.03 -8.22
N GLU A 160 17.51 -26.05 -8.93
CA GLU A 160 16.88 -26.56 -10.16
C GLU A 160 15.38 -26.85 -9.98
N ASN A 161 15.02 -27.54 -8.89
CA ASN A 161 13.62 -27.84 -8.59
C ASN A 161 12.81 -26.58 -8.26
N ILE A 162 13.44 -25.57 -7.66
CA ILE A 162 12.82 -24.30 -7.31
C ILE A 162 12.54 -23.50 -8.58
N ILE A 163 13.52 -23.44 -9.48
CA ILE A 163 13.39 -22.76 -10.77
C ILE A 163 12.31 -23.42 -11.62
N LYS A 164 12.30 -24.75 -11.72
CA LYS A 164 11.24 -25.48 -12.42
C LYS A 164 9.84 -25.18 -11.85
N LEU A 165 9.70 -25.14 -10.52
CA LEU A 165 8.44 -24.78 -9.89
C LEU A 165 8.02 -23.33 -10.15
N TYR A 166 8.99 -22.43 -10.33
CA TYR A 166 8.77 -21.04 -10.67
C TYR A 166 8.24 -20.92 -12.10
N GLU A 167 8.89 -21.56 -13.06
CA GLU A 167 8.45 -21.63 -14.47
C GLU A 167 7.05 -22.22 -14.61
N GLU A 168 6.72 -23.26 -13.83
CA GLU A 168 5.38 -23.85 -13.77
C GLU A 168 4.31 -22.93 -13.15
N SER A 169 4.69 -21.79 -12.55
CA SER A 169 3.75 -20.83 -11.94
C SER A 169 3.15 -19.82 -12.90
N GLY A 170 3.76 -19.63 -14.07
CA GLY A 170 3.53 -18.47 -14.94
C GLY A 170 4.06 -17.18 -14.33
#